data_AF-C7P3E2-F1
#
_entry.id   AF-C7P3E2-F1
#
_cell.length_a   1.000
_cell.length_b   1.000
_cell.length_c   1.000
_cell.angle_alpha   90.00
_cell.angle_beta   90.00
_cell.angle_gamma   90.00
#
_symmetry.space_group_name_H-M   'P 1'
#
loop_
_entity.id
_entity.type
_entity.pdbx_description
1 polymer ?
#
loop_
_entity_poly.entity_id
_entity_poly.type
_entity_poly.pdbx_seq_one_letter_code
_entity_poly.pdbx_strand_id
1 'polypeptide(L)'
;MTDAEELAARVRDGELRLYELEEHADAETAATARRRLLAEETGVDLESIGDYTFEAADAEPNVENMIGAAQLPMGVVGPLPVDGSAADGEHYLPLATTEGALVASVNRGVSTIRRAGGATARVLKSGMTRAPVFRVEDVAAAGEVSAWVREHVEDLAEAAEATTGHGELQDVTPYVVGDNVFLRFSYDTKDAMGMNMATIATEAACEIVERETPAELVALSGNLCSDKKPAAINAVEGRGRTVAADVLIPHEQVEERLGTTTEAIAEANTRKNLVGSAKAGALGFNAHAANVVAAAFLATGQDAAQVVEGANAITTVDAREDGLYASVTLASLEVGTVGGGTSLPTQAEGLDVLGYAGGGDPAGSNADALAEVIAAGALAGELSLLAALSSRHLSSAHEDLGR
;
A
#
# COMPACT_ATOMS: atom_id res chain seq x y z
N MET A 1 21.48 33.98 -12.17
CA MET A 1 20.47 32.93 -12.13
C MET A 1 19.41 33.35 -13.13
N THR A 2 19.06 32.48 -14.06
CA THR A 2 18.04 32.76 -15.07
C THR A 2 16.69 32.86 -14.38
N ASP A 3 15.89 33.88 -14.69
CA ASP A 3 14.58 34.07 -14.07
C ASP A 3 13.55 33.07 -14.64
N ALA A 4 12.56 32.70 -13.84
CA ALA A 4 11.52 31.75 -14.21
C ALA A 4 10.69 32.22 -15.42
N GLU A 5 10.51 33.54 -15.58
CA GLU A 5 9.84 34.13 -16.75
C GLU A 5 10.64 33.90 -18.05
N GLU A 6 11.95 34.08 -18.00
CA GLU A 6 12.85 33.86 -19.13
C GLU A 6 12.88 32.37 -19.52
N LEU A 7 12.96 31.47 -18.53
CA LEU A 7 12.92 30.03 -18.77
C LEU A 7 11.59 29.59 -19.40
N ALA A 8 10.46 30.10 -18.90
CA ALA A 8 9.15 29.82 -19.47
C ALA A 8 9.06 30.29 -20.94
N ALA A 9 9.59 31.48 -21.26
CA ALA A 9 9.65 31.98 -22.62
C ALA A 9 10.50 31.10 -23.55
N ARG A 10 11.67 30.65 -23.10
CA ARG A 10 12.56 29.77 -23.88
C ARG A 10 11.91 28.41 -24.17
N VAL A 11 11.10 27.88 -23.25
CA VAL A 11 10.31 26.66 -23.52
C VAL A 11 9.21 26.95 -24.56
N ARG A 12 8.49 28.06 -24.42
CA ARG A 12 7.43 28.48 -25.37
C ARG A 12 7.96 28.65 -26.79
N ASP A 13 9.15 29.25 -26.92
CA ASP A 13 9.80 29.49 -28.20
C ASP A 13 10.45 28.22 -28.80
N GLY A 14 10.41 27.11 -28.05
CA GLY A 14 10.92 25.80 -28.48
C GLY A 14 12.44 25.66 -28.36
N GLU A 15 13.11 26.58 -27.66
CA GLU A 15 14.54 26.52 -27.37
C GLU A 15 14.88 25.49 -26.29
N LEU A 16 13.97 25.30 -25.34
CA LEU A 16 14.07 24.33 -24.25
C LEU A 16 12.83 23.42 -24.18
N ARG A 17 12.97 22.28 -23.51
CA ARG A 17 11.89 21.39 -23.09
C ARG A 17 11.62 21.55 -21.60
N LEU A 18 10.41 21.18 -21.17
CA LEU A 18 10.01 21.26 -19.76
C LEU A 18 10.95 20.50 -18.81
N TYR A 19 11.47 19.34 -19.24
CA TYR A 19 12.35 18.50 -18.41
C TYR A 19 13.79 19.02 -18.33
N GLU A 20 14.17 20.03 -19.13
CA GLU A 20 15.55 20.56 -19.18
C GLU A 20 15.75 21.74 -18.20
N LEU A 21 14.70 22.17 -17.50
CA LEU A 21 14.74 23.41 -16.73
C LEU A 21 15.67 23.34 -15.50
N GLU A 22 15.79 22.18 -14.86
CA GLU A 22 16.73 21.95 -13.76
C GLU A 22 18.20 21.97 -14.22
N GLU A 23 18.49 21.82 -15.51
CA GLU A 23 19.84 22.00 -16.06
C GLU A 23 20.24 23.49 -16.10
N HIS A 24 19.28 24.39 -15.91
CA HIS A 24 19.44 25.84 -16.09
C HIS A 24 19.10 26.68 -14.85
N ALA A 25 18.45 26.09 -13.84
CA ALA A 25 18.15 26.74 -12.57
C ALA A 25 17.93 25.71 -11.45
N ASP A 26 17.81 26.19 -10.21
CA ASP A 26 17.36 25.35 -9.09
C ASP A 26 15.92 24.83 -9.29
N ALA A 27 15.58 23.76 -8.57
CA ALA A 27 14.28 23.06 -8.68
C ALA A 27 13.08 23.98 -8.46
N GLU A 28 13.18 24.96 -7.55
CA GLU A 28 12.11 25.89 -7.24
C GLU A 28 11.85 26.87 -8.40
N THR A 29 12.93 27.40 -8.98
CA THR A 29 12.88 28.25 -10.16
C THR A 29 12.35 27.46 -11.38
N ALA A 30 12.80 26.22 -11.56
CA ALA A 30 12.33 25.33 -12.62
C ALA A 30 10.82 25.03 -12.50
N ALA A 31 10.35 24.66 -11.30
CA ALA A 31 8.93 24.41 -11.04
C ALA A 31 8.07 25.68 -11.25
N THR A 32 8.57 26.83 -10.82
CA THR A 32 7.90 28.13 -11.04
C THR A 32 7.82 28.46 -12.54
N ALA A 33 8.87 28.22 -13.31
CA ALA A 33 8.87 28.44 -14.76
C ALA A 33 7.83 27.56 -15.47
N ARG A 34 7.74 26.26 -15.12
CA ARG A 34 6.70 25.37 -15.65
C ARG A 34 5.30 25.83 -15.29
N ARG A 35 5.08 26.19 -14.02
CA ARG A 35 3.78 26.67 -13.52
C ARG A 35 3.35 27.95 -14.24
N ARG A 36 4.27 28.91 -14.45
CA ARG A 36 3.99 30.15 -15.21
C ARG A 36 3.62 29.85 -16.66
N LEU A 37 4.40 29.03 -17.35
CA LEU A 37 4.10 28.62 -18.73
C LEU A 37 2.70 27.99 -18.81
N LEU A 38 2.38 27.05 -17.91
CA LEU A 38 1.09 26.38 -17.90
C LEU A 38 -0.07 27.34 -17.59
N ALA A 39 0.10 28.26 -16.63
CA ALA A 39 -0.90 29.27 -16.30
C ALA A 39 -1.21 30.17 -17.50
N GLU A 40 -0.20 30.58 -18.26
CA GLU A 40 -0.37 31.39 -19.46
C GLU A 40 -1.02 30.63 -20.62
N GLU A 41 -0.60 29.39 -20.88
CA GLU A 41 -1.16 28.58 -21.98
C GLU A 41 -2.62 28.18 -21.72
N THR A 42 -2.98 27.95 -20.46
CA THR A 42 -4.33 27.51 -20.08
C THR A 42 -5.25 28.66 -19.67
N GLY A 43 -4.71 29.83 -19.35
CA GLY A 43 -5.45 30.96 -18.81
C GLY A 43 -6.00 30.74 -17.39
N VAL A 44 -5.36 29.85 -16.62
CA VAL A 44 -5.78 29.44 -15.26
C VAL A 44 -4.78 29.94 -14.23
N ASP A 45 -5.27 30.38 -13.07
CA ASP A 45 -4.44 30.68 -11.91
C ASP A 45 -4.12 29.40 -11.13
N LEU A 46 -2.83 29.18 -10.85
CA LEU A 46 -2.28 27.99 -10.20
C LEU A 46 -1.70 28.28 -8.82
N GLU A 47 -2.11 29.39 -8.17
CA GLU A 47 -1.64 29.81 -6.84
C GLU A 47 -1.67 28.67 -5.81
N SER A 48 -2.80 27.98 -5.65
CA SER A 48 -2.90 26.90 -4.64
C SER A 48 -2.04 25.68 -4.94
N ILE A 49 -1.75 25.39 -6.22
CA ILE A 49 -0.81 24.32 -6.59
C ILE A 49 0.62 24.74 -6.22
N GLY A 50 0.93 26.02 -6.42
CA GLY A 50 2.25 26.59 -6.11
C GLY A 50 2.51 26.92 -4.65
N ASP A 51 1.49 26.87 -3.79
CA ASP A 51 1.61 27.11 -2.35
C ASP A 51 1.80 25.78 -1.60
N TYR A 52 3.05 25.32 -1.54
CA TYR A 52 3.46 24.11 -0.82
C TYR A 52 4.55 24.43 0.21
N THR A 53 4.66 23.59 1.24
CA THR A 53 5.44 23.89 2.45
C THR A 53 6.81 23.19 2.51
N PHE A 54 7.30 22.69 1.38
CA PHE A 54 8.56 21.96 1.27
C PHE A 54 9.39 22.51 0.10
N GLU A 55 10.70 22.25 0.09
CA GLU A 55 11.55 22.70 -1.01
C GLU A 55 11.29 21.81 -2.25
N ALA A 56 11.15 22.39 -3.45
CA ALA A 56 10.92 21.58 -4.67
C ALA A 56 12.00 20.50 -4.89
N ALA A 57 13.23 20.75 -4.42
CA ALA A 57 14.33 19.79 -4.47
C ALA A 57 14.04 18.49 -3.69
N ASP A 58 13.28 18.56 -2.60
CA ASP A 58 12.94 17.39 -1.77
C ASP A 58 12.00 16.41 -2.49
N ALA A 59 11.27 16.88 -3.51
CA ALA A 59 10.35 16.07 -4.31
C ALA A 59 10.94 15.57 -5.64
N GLU A 60 12.20 15.90 -5.97
CA GLU A 60 12.88 15.42 -7.18
C GLU A 60 12.84 13.89 -7.33
N PRO A 61 13.01 13.07 -6.28
CA PRO A 61 12.92 11.61 -6.40
C PRO A 61 11.49 11.09 -6.60
N ASN A 62 10.47 11.95 -6.46
CA ASN A 62 9.06 11.56 -6.38
C ASN A 62 8.24 11.97 -7.59
N VAL A 63 8.64 13.02 -8.32
CA VAL A 63 7.89 13.53 -9.47
C VAL A 63 8.78 14.27 -10.47
N GLU A 64 8.57 14.01 -11.76
CA GLU A 64 9.17 14.79 -12.84
C GLU A 64 8.27 15.96 -13.26
N ASN A 65 8.85 17.01 -13.85
CA ASN A 65 8.12 18.17 -14.33
C ASN A 65 7.24 18.84 -13.27
N MET A 66 7.73 18.93 -12.02
CA MET A 66 6.99 19.52 -10.90
C MET A 66 6.46 20.92 -11.25
N ILE A 67 5.19 21.17 -10.94
CA ILE A 67 4.53 22.50 -10.99
C ILE A 67 4.09 22.98 -9.60
N GLY A 68 4.17 22.10 -8.60
CA GLY A 68 3.73 22.32 -7.23
C GLY A 68 3.18 21.03 -6.62
N ALA A 69 2.24 21.13 -5.69
CA ALA A 69 1.71 19.99 -4.95
C ALA A 69 0.17 19.96 -4.87
N ALA A 70 -0.39 18.76 -4.73
CA ALA A 70 -1.80 18.59 -4.37
C ALA A 70 -1.96 18.61 -2.85
N GLN A 71 -2.96 19.33 -2.34
CA GLN A 71 -3.28 19.40 -0.91
C GLN A 71 -4.48 18.51 -0.60
N LEU A 72 -4.28 17.48 0.23
CA LEU A 72 -5.33 16.57 0.69
C LEU A 72 -5.63 16.82 2.17
N PRO A 73 -6.91 16.94 2.58
CA PRO A 73 -7.26 17.05 3.99
C PRO A 73 -6.77 15.82 4.76
N MET A 74 -6.14 16.06 5.91
CA MET A 74 -5.69 15.02 6.83
C MET A 74 -6.49 15.07 8.13
N GLY A 75 -6.96 13.91 8.57
CA GLY A 75 -7.52 13.67 9.89
C GLY A 75 -6.70 12.64 10.65
N VAL A 76 -7.11 12.36 11.89
CA VAL A 76 -6.48 11.36 12.74
C VAL A 76 -7.55 10.56 13.47
N VAL A 77 -7.32 9.26 13.61
CA VAL A 77 -8.15 8.38 14.45
C VAL A 77 -7.31 7.84 15.59
N GLY A 78 -7.88 7.79 16.79
CA GLY A 78 -7.14 7.32 17.96
C GLY A 78 -7.66 7.82 19.31
N PRO A 79 -7.04 7.38 20.41
CA PRO A 79 -6.00 6.35 20.43
C PRO A 79 -6.57 4.96 20.07
N LEU A 80 -5.81 4.20 19.28
CA LEU A 80 -6.07 2.83 18.84
C LEU A 80 -5.10 1.89 19.57
N PRO A 81 -5.54 1.17 20.61
CA PRO A 81 -4.69 0.21 21.29
C PRO A 81 -4.49 -1.04 20.43
N VAL A 82 -3.23 -1.40 20.19
CA VAL A 82 -2.82 -2.58 19.43
C VAL A 82 -1.90 -3.43 20.31
N ASP A 83 -2.26 -4.71 20.47
CA ASP A 83 -1.37 -5.78 20.90
C ASP A 83 -0.86 -6.45 19.63
N GLY A 84 0.27 -5.98 19.13
CA GLY A 84 0.92 -6.42 17.90
C GLY A 84 2.15 -7.29 18.15
N SER A 85 2.68 -7.90 17.10
CA SER A 85 4.03 -8.48 17.17
C SER A 85 5.13 -7.43 17.00
N ALA A 86 4.81 -6.29 16.38
CA ALA A 86 5.71 -5.16 16.16
C ALA A 86 5.14 -3.82 16.66
N ALA A 87 3.82 -3.65 16.68
CA ALA A 87 3.15 -2.49 17.28
C ALA A 87 2.60 -2.81 18.68
N ASP A 88 3.03 -2.09 19.72
CA ASP A 88 2.50 -2.26 21.09
C ASP A 88 2.06 -0.92 21.67
N GLY A 89 0.84 -0.89 22.22
CA GLY A 89 0.30 0.27 22.94
C GLY A 89 -0.72 1.08 22.13
N GLU A 90 -0.83 2.38 22.46
CA GLU A 90 -1.83 3.28 21.86
C GLU A 90 -1.24 4.05 20.67
N HIS A 91 -1.89 3.94 19.51
CA HIS A 91 -1.48 4.62 18.28
C HIS A 91 -2.51 5.66 17.82
N TYR A 92 -2.04 6.70 17.15
CA TYR A 92 -2.88 7.64 16.42
C TYR A 92 -2.61 7.44 14.93
N LEU A 93 -3.60 6.93 14.17
CA LEU A 93 -3.45 6.65 12.75
C LEU A 93 -3.88 7.89 11.93
N PRO A 94 -2.94 8.56 11.22
CA PRO A 94 -3.27 9.64 10.31
C PRO A 94 -3.98 9.10 9.06
N LEU A 95 -4.97 9.82 8.55
CA LEU A 95 -5.75 9.46 7.36
C LEU A 95 -5.91 10.70 6.47
N ALA A 96 -5.40 10.64 5.24
CA ALA A 96 -5.56 11.68 4.23
C ALA A 96 -6.72 11.32 3.29
N THR A 97 -7.78 12.11 3.25
CA THR A 97 -8.96 11.79 2.43
C THR A 97 -9.79 13.02 2.10
N THR A 98 -10.52 12.92 0.98
CA THR A 98 -11.57 13.86 0.60
C THR A 98 -12.98 13.27 0.78
N GLU A 99 -13.09 12.02 1.23
CA GLU A 99 -14.37 11.37 1.51
C GLU A 99 -14.92 11.80 2.87
N GLY A 100 -16.04 12.52 2.84
CA GLY A 100 -16.78 12.91 4.04
C GLY A 100 -17.16 11.70 4.90
N ALA A 101 -17.17 11.89 6.22
CA ALA A 101 -17.49 10.89 7.24
C ALA A 101 -16.52 9.69 7.37
N LEU A 102 -15.55 9.47 6.47
CA LEU A 102 -14.59 8.36 6.57
C LEU A 102 -13.85 8.36 7.92
N VAL A 103 -13.14 9.46 8.22
CA VAL A 103 -12.36 9.59 9.46
C VAL A 103 -13.25 9.43 10.70
N ALA A 104 -14.44 10.03 10.69
CA ALA A 104 -15.40 9.92 11.80
C ALA A 104 -15.89 8.47 12.01
N SER A 105 -16.17 7.76 10.91
CA SER A 105 -16.58 6.36 10.95
C SER A 105 -15.47 5.45 11.49
N VAL A 106 -14.25 5.58 10.97
CA VAL A 106 -13.10 4.81 11.47
C VAL A 106 -12.84 5.14 12.94
N ASN A 107 -12.90 6.41 13.35
CA ASN A 107 -12.72 6.81 14.75
C ASN A 107 -13.80 6.22 15.68
N ARG A 108 -15.05 6.06 15.23
CA ARG A 108 -16.09 5.35 15.98
C ARG A 108 -15.74 3.89 16.18
N GLY A 109 -15.21 3.23 15.14
CA GLY A 109 -14.69 1.86 15.23
C GLY A 109 -13.53 1.75 16.22
N VAL A 110 -12.54 2.64 16.13
CA VAL A 110 -11.37 2.70 17.02
C VAL A 110 -11.81 2.88 18.47
N SER A 111 -12.76 3.79 18.72
CA SER A 111 -13.32 4.01 20.06
C SER A 111 -14.02 2.77 20.63
N THR A 112 -14.62 1.95 19.76
CA THR A 112 -15.26 0.68 20.14
C THR A 112 -14.19 -0.37 20.47
N ILE A 113 -13.18 -0.54 19.61
CA ILE A 113 -12.04 -1.44 19.86
C ILE A 113 -11.32 -1.11 21.16
N ARG A 114 -11.02 0.17 21.40
CA ARG A 114 -10.36 0.63 22.63
C ARG A 114 -11.12 0.24 23.90
N ARG A 115 -12.46 0.31 23.87
CA ARG A 115 -13.30 -0.06 25.02
C ARG A 115 -13.44 -1.57 25.21
N ALA A 116 -13.23 -2.33 24.15
CA ALA A 116 -13.14 -3.79 24.20
C ALA A 116 -11.78 -4.28 24.71
N GLY A 117 -10.81 -3.37 24.95
CA GLY A 117 -9.48 -3.69 25.46
C GLY A 117 -8.36 -3.60 24.43
N GLY A 118 -8.65 -3.17 23.20
CA GLY A 118 -7.69 -3.12 22.10
C GLY A 118 -7.93 -4.19 21.04
N ALA A 119 -7.18 -4.12 19.95
CA ALA A 119 -7.15 -5.14 18.92
C ALA A 119 -5.84 -5.94 19.02
N THR A 120 -5.89 -7.24 18.70
CA THR A 120 -4.68 -8.03 18.46
C THR A 120 -4.34 -7.94 16.97
N ALA A 121 -3.07 -7.77 16.62
CA ALA A 121 -2.62 -7.75 15.22
C ALA A 121 -1.34 -8.57 15.02
N ARG A 122 -1.21 -9.29 13.90
CA ARG A 122 -0.01 -10.09 13.62
C ARG A 122 0.32 -10.05 12.13
N VAL A 123 1.59 -9.79 11.81
CA VAL A 123 2.13 -10.11 10.48
C VAL A 123 2.33 -11.62 10.38
N LEU A 124 1.68 -12.26 9.42
CA LEU A 124 1.67 -13.71 9.23
C LEU A 124 2.68 -14.16 8.18
N LYS A 125 2.99 -13.29 7.22
CA LYS A 125 3.96 -13.49 6.15
C LYS A 125 4.47 -12.13 5.67
N SER A 126 5.75 -12.06 5.34
CA SER A 126 6.36 -10.90 4.68
C SER A 126 7.19 -11.37 3.49
N GLY A 127 7.01 -10.72 2.33
CA GLY A 127 7.75 -11.00 1.11
C GLY A 127 7.30 -10.13 -0.05
N MET A 128 8.13 -9.19 -0.50
CA MET A 128 7.88 -8.43 -1.74
C MET A 128 8.27 -9.27 -2.95
N THR A 129 7.48 -9.20 -4.02
CA THR A 129 7.67 -10.09 -5.17
C THR A 129 7.96 -9.36 -6.48
N ARG A 130 8.79 -9.99 -7.30
CA ARG A 130 9.05 -9.64 -8.69
C ARG A 130 9.00 -10.92 -9.52
N ALA A 131 8.34 -10.88 -10.67
CA ALA A 131 8.15 -12.06 -11.51
C ALA A 131 8.53 -11.79 -12.98
N PRO A 132 9.79 -11.99 -13.37
CA PRO A 132 10.21 -11.99 -14.77
C PRO A 132 9.53 -13.10 -15.56
N VAL A 133 9.46 -12.90 -16.87
CA VAL A 133 9.05 -13.91 -17.83
C VAL A 133 10.19 -14.19 -18.81
N PHE A 134 10.47 -15.47 -19.00
CA PHE A 134 11.44 -15.99 -19.94
C PHE A 134 10.75 -16.77 -21.05
N ARG A 135 11.35 -16.74 -22.24
CA ARG A 135 10.99 -17.58 -23.38
C ARG A 135 11.98 -18.74 -23.49
N VAL A 136 11.48 -19.92 -23.82
CA VAL A 136 12.27 -21.12 -24.13
C VAL A 136 11.85 -21.71 -25.48
N GLU A 137 12.54 -22.75 -25.96
CA GLU A 137 12.21 -23.39 -27.23
C GLU A 137 10.86 -24.14 -27.18
N ASP A 138 10.63 -24.92 -26.11
CA ASP A 138 9.43 -25.73 -25.93
C ASP A 138 9.17 -26.07 -24.45
N VAL A 139 8.13 -26.88 -24.21
CA VAL A 139 7.72 -27.27 -22.85
C VAL A 139 8.73 -28.19 -22.16
N ALA A 140 9.58 -28.91 -22.91
CA ALA A 140 10.63 -29.73 -22.33
C ALA A 140 11.74 -28.84 -21.76
N ALA A 141 12.19 -27.85 -22.55
CA ALA A 141 13.10 -26.81 -22.08
C ALA A 141 12.51 -26.02 -20.89
N ALA A 142 11.22 -25.70 -20.91
CA ALA A 142 10.55 -25.05 -19.77
C ALA A 142 10.63 -25.88 -18.48
N GLY A 143 10.50 -27.21 -18.61
CA GLY A 143 10.65 -28.16 -17.51
C GLY A 143 12.08 -28.21 -16.98
N GLU A 144 13.07 -28.20 -17.87
CA GLU A 144 14.50 -28.16 -17.52
C GLU A 144 14.84 -26.88 -16.75
N VAL A 145 14.43 -25.70 -17.25
CA VAL A 145 14.66 -24.42 -16.57
C VAL A 145 13.97 -24.41 -15.21
N SER A 146 12.72 -24.86 -15.13
CA SER A 146 11.98 -24.90 -13.86
C SER A 146 12.60 -25.87 -12.84
N ALA A 147 13.17 -26.98 -13.29
CA ALA A 147 13.88 -27.91 -12.41
C ALA A 147 15.21 -27.28 -11.93
N TRP A 148 15.97 -26.71 -12.86
CA TRP A 148 17.24 -26.04 -12.58
C TRP A 148 17.06 -24.92 -11.53
N VAL A 149 16.09 -24.04 -11.70
CA VAL A 149 15.81 -22.93 -10.75
C VAL A 149 15.55 -23.45 -9.34
N ARG A 150 14.81 -24.56 -9.19
CA ARG A 150 14.51 -25.14 -7.87
C ARG A 150 15.75 -25.73 -7.19
N GLU A 151 16.73 -26.18 -7.96
CA GLU A 151 17.98 -26.76 -7.45
C GLU A 151 19.04 -25.70 -7.16
N HIS A 152 18.94 -24.52 -7.76
CA HIS A 152 19.97 -23.47 -7.72
C HIS A 152 19.47 -22.16 -7.10
N VAL A 153 18.49 -22.23 -6.18
CA VAL A 153 17.98 -21.04 -5.46
C VAL A 153 19.09 -20.31 -4.71
N GLU A 154 20.06 -21.04 -4.16
CA GLU A 154 21.22 -20.46 -3.46
C GLU A 154 22.10 -19.62 -4.39
N ASP A 155 22.34 -20.07 -5.62
CA ASP A 155 23.12 -19.31 -6.61
C ASP A 155 22.37 -18.03 -7.06
N LEU A 156 21.05 -18.13 -7.18
CA LEU A 156 20.19 -16.97 -7.48
C LEU A 156 20.17 -15.98 -6.31
N ALA A 157 20.18 -16.48 -5.07
CA ALA A 157 20.27 -15.66 -3.86
C ALA A 157 21.61 -14.91 -3.80
N GLU A 158 22.74 -15.59 -4.05
CA GLU A 158 24.06 -14.95 -4.05
C GLU A 158 24.12 -13.77 -5.04
N ALA A 159 23.63 -13.97 -6.27
CA ALA A 159 23.61 -12.92 -7.29
C ALA A 159 22.67 -11.76 -6.92
N ALA A 160 21.47 -12.08 -6.42
CA ALA A 160 20.48 -11.07 -6.05
C ALA A 160 20.92 -10.23 -4.86
N GLU A 161 21.40 -10.87 -3.80
CA GLU A 161 21.79 -10.25 -2.53
C GLU A 161 23.07 -9.42 -2.68
N ALA A 162 23.94 -9.72 -3.64
CA ALA A 162 25.11 -8.88 -3.96
C ALA A 162 24.75 -7.45 -4.40
N THR A 163 23.50 -7.21 -4.82
CA THR A 163 23.01 -5.90 -5.28
C THR A 163 22.44 -5.02 -4.17
N THR A 164 22.26 -5.55 -2.95
CA THR A 164 21.51 -4.92 -1.87
C THR A 164 22.20 -5.07 -0.53
N GLY A 165 22.07 -4.06 0.34
CA GLY A 165 22.61 -4.12 1.70
C GLY A 165 21.67 -4.74 2.74
N HIS A 166 20.39 -4.92 2.39
CA HIS A 166 19.35 -5.31 3.36
C HIS A 166 18.36 -6.34 2.82
N GLY A 167 18.31 -6.53 1.49
CA GLY A 167 17.35 -7.45 0.87
C GLY A 167 17.87 -8.88 0.91
N GLU A 168 16.98 -9.82 1.19
CA GLU A 168 17.29 -11.26 1.26
C GLU A 168 16.32 -12.02 0.34
N LEU A 169 16.83 -12.93 -0.49
CA LEU A 169 15.99 -13.77 -1.33
C LEU A 169 15.41 -14.91 -0.48
N GLN A 170 14.10 -14.99 -0.42
CA GLN A 170 13.39 -16.01 0.38
C GLN A 170 13.02 -17.24 -0.44
N ASP A 171 12.54 -17.04 -1.67
CA ASP A 171 12.04 -18.12 -2.53
C ASP A 171 12.00 -17.70 -4.01
N VAL A 172 12.06 -18.69 -4.90
CA VAL A 172 11.82 -18.53 -6.34
C VAL A 172 10.88 -19.63 -6.83
N THR A 173 9.64 -19.27 -7.13
CA THR A 173 8.63 -20.22 -7.61
C THR A 173 8.45 -20.13 -9.14
N PRO A 174 8.79 -21.18 -9.91
CA PRO A 174 8.58 -21.20 -11.35
C PRO A 174 7.14 -21.59 -11.75
N TYR A 175 6.60 -20.90 -12.74
CA TYR A 175 5.31 -21.16 -13.38
C TYR A 175 5.48 -21.29 -14.89
N VAL A 176 4.99 -22.39 -15.47
CA VAL A 176 5.14 -22.66 -16.91
C VAL A 176 3.79 -22.54 -17.62
N VAL A 177 3.77 -21.77 -18.72
CA VAL A 177 2.63 -21.68 -19.65
C VAL A 177 3.14 -21.75 -21.08
N GLY A 178 3.06 -22.93 -21.69
CA GLY A 178 3.63 -23.16 -23.03
C GLY A 178 5.16 -23.01 -23.02
N ASP A 179 5.67 -22.12 -23.87
CA ASP A 179 7.08 -21.74 -23.98
C ASP A 179 7.47 -20.56 -23.06
N ASN A 180 6.60 -20.19 -22.11
CA ASN A 180 6.83 -19.13 -21.14
C ASN A 180 7.15 -19.72 -19.77
N VAL A 181 8.23 -19.26 -19.16
CA VAL A 181 8.60 -19.56 -17.77
C VAL A 181 8.57 -18.28 -16.98
N PHE A 182 7.64 -18.16 -16.04
CA PHE A 182 7.59 -17.06 -15.08
C PHE A 182 8.29 -17.49 -13.80
N LEU A 183 9.24 -16.73 -13.32
CA LEU A 183 9.92 -17.02 -12.05
C LEU A 183 9.48 -15.98 -11.03
N ARG A 184 8.66 -16.37 -10.04
CA ARG A 184 8.19 -15.45 -9.00
C ARG A 184 9.19 -15.45 -7.85
N PHE A 185 10.05 -14.45 -7.81
CA PHE A 185 11.00 -14.20 -6.72
C PHE A 185 10.27 -13.54 -5.55
N SER A 186 10.58 -13.95 -4.32
CA SER A 186 10.11 -13.35 -3.07
C SER A 186 11.30 -12.87 -2.25
N TYR A 187 11.26 -11.63 -1.80
CA TYR A 187 12.34 -11.00 -1.03
C TYR A 187 11.83 -10.49 0.31
N ASP A 188 12.63 -10.66 1.36
CA ASP A 188 12.53 -9.81 2.54
C ASP A 188 13.17 -8.46 2.22
N THR A 189 12.41 -7.38 2.41
CA THR A 189 12.81 -6.02 2.08
C THR A 189 12.95 -5.14 3.31
N LYS A 190 12.87 -5.75 4.50
CA LYS A 190 12.91 -5.09 5.82
C LYS A 190 11.89 -3.94 5.84
N ASP A 191 12.34 -2.72 6.16
CA ASP A 191 11.46 -1.55 6.31
C ASP A 191 11.10 -0.87 5.00
N ALA A 192 11.75 -1.20 3.88
CA ALA A 192 11.36 -0.69 2.58
C ALA A 192 10.16 -1.48 2.04
N MET A 193 9.30 -0.84 1.24
CA MET A 193 8.36 -1.59 0.41
C MET A 193 9.11 -2.47 -0.60
N GLY A 194 10.25 -1.98 -1.11
CA GLY A 194 11.28 -2.81 -1.71
C GLY A 194 11.13 -3.11 -3.21
N MET A 195 10.19 -2.47 -3.93
CA MET A 195 10.01 -2.71 -5.37
C MET A 195 11.25 -2.42 -6.22
N ASN A 196 11.96 -1.31 -5.98
CA ASN A 196 13.19 -0.99 -6.71
C ASN A 196 14.30 -2.01 -6.41
N MET A 197 14.49 -2.32 -5.12
CA MET A 197 15.47 -3.32 -4.68
C MET A 197 15.19 -4.69 -5.32
N ALA A 198 13.95 -5.19 -5.23
CA ALA A 198 13.55 -6.45 -5.83
C ALA A 198 13.76 -6.47 -7.35
N THR A 199 13.60 -5.32 -8.03
CA THR A 199 13.80 -5.23 -9.48
C THR A 199 15.26 -5.41 -9.87
N ILE A 200 16.17 -4.69 -9.18
CA ILE A 200 17.61 -4.77 -9.42
C ILE A 200 18.15 -6.16 -9.02
N ALA A 201 17.73 -6.67 -7.87
CA ALA A 201 18.12 -7.98 -7.38
C ALA A 201 17.65 -9.11 -8.31
N THR A 202 16.42 -9.02 -8.84
CA THR A 202 15.92 -9.97 -9.82
C THR A 202 16.64 -9.86 -11.15
N GLU A 203 17.03 -8.67 -11.61
CA GLU A 203 17.81 -8.51 -12.84
C GLU A 203 19.14 -9.26 -12.76
N ALA A 204 19.90 -9.10 -11.67
CA ALA A 204 21.13 -9.85 -11.44
C ALA A 204 20.91 -11.38 -11.40
N ALA A 205 19.83 -11.85 -10.76
CA ALA A 205 19.48 -13.27 -10.77
C ALA A 205 19.07 -13.77 -12.17
N CYS A 206 18.41 -12.94 -12.98
CA CYS A 206 18.04 -13.30 -14.36
C CYS A 206 19.27 -13.55 -15.24
N GLU A 207 20.36 -12.77 -15.06
CA GLU A 207 21.60 -12.98 -15.80
C GLU A 207 22.19 -14.38 -15.55
N ILE A 208 22.05 -14.91 -14.34
CA ILE A 208 22.47 -16.29 -14.01
C ILE A 208 21.57 -17.30 -14.71
N VAL A 209 20.25 -17.09 -14.70
CA VAL A 209 19.30 -17.97 -15.38
C VAL A 209 19.59 -18.03 -16.89
N GLU A 210 19.82 -16.90 -17.55
CA GLU A 210 20.15 -16.86 -19.00
C GLU A 210 21.51 -17.48 -19.31
N ARG A 211 22.47 -17.43 -18.38
CA ARG A 211 23.80 -18.00 -18.56
C ARG A 211 23.81 -19.52 -18.43
N GLU A 212 23.06 -20.06 -17.47
CA GLU A 212 23.11 -21.48 -17.09
C GLU A 212 22.01 -22.32 -17.76
N THR A 213 21.03 -21.68 -18.41
CA THR A 213 19.85 -22.36 -18.98
C THR A 213 19.55 -21.85 -20.40
N PRO A 214 18.71 -22.55 -21.20
CA PRO A 214 18.31 -22.08 -22.53
C PRO A 214 17.23 -20.96 -22.50
N ALA A 215 16.92 -20.40 -21.32
CA ALA A 215 15.93 -19.34 -21.19
C ALA A 215 16.47 -17.99 -21.70
N GLU A 216 15.60 -17.23 -22.36
CA GLU A 216 15.86 -15.84 -22.74
C GLU A 216 14.88 -14.91 -22.04
N LEU A 217 15.37 -13.88 -21.34
CA LEU A 217 14.56 -12.93 -20.61
C LEU A 217 13.74 -12.07 -21.59
N VAL A 218 12.42 -12.09 -21.44
CA VAL A 218 11.51 -11.25 -22.24
C VAL A 218 11.20 -9.95 -21.51
N ALA A 219 10.94 -10.03 -20.21
CA ALA A 219 10.69 -8.86 -19.37
C ALA A 219 10.94 -9.18 -17.89
N LEU A 220 11.49 -8.22 -17.15
CA LEU A 220 11.67 -8.32 -15.68
C LEU A 220 10.33 -8.36 -14.91
N SER A 221 9.24 -7.91 -15.53
CA SER A 221 7.89 -7.97 -14.97
C SER A 221 6.91 -8.61 -15.95
N GLY A 222 6.75 -9.93 -15.86
CA GLY A 222 5.77 -10.74 -16.59
C GLY A 222 4.36 -10.72 -15.99
N ASN A 223 4.01 -9.73 -15.17
CA ASN A 223 2.71 -9.57 -14.51
C ASN A 223 2.30 -10.67 -13.51
N LEU A 224 3.18 -11.61 -13.17
CA LEU A 224 2.90 -12.65 -12.16
C LEU A 224 3.38 -12.26 -10.74
N CYS A 225 3.79 -11.01 -10.54
CA CYS A 225 4.23 -10.50 -9.23
C CYS A 225 3.10 -10.51 -8.18
N SER A 226 1.98 -9.76 -8.31
CA SER A 226 1.49 -8.97 -9.47
C SER A 226 1.21 -7.48 -9.13
N ASP A 227 2.22 -6.62 -9.30
CA ASP A 227 2.17 -5.22 -8.87
C ASP A 227 1.09 -4.35 -9.55
N LYS A 228 0.26 -3.64 -8.78
CA LYS A 228 -0.76 -2.66 -9.17
C LYS A 228 -1.88 -3.20 -10.05
N LYS A 229 -2.16 -4.51 -9.97
CA LYS A 229 -3.26 -5.17 -10.70
C LYS A 229 -4.01 -6.13 -9.77
N PRO A 230 -5.34 -6.24 -9.89
CA PRO A 230 -6.10 -7.23 -9.12
C PRO A 230 -5.69 -8.64 -9.58
N ALA A 231 -5.10 -9.43 -8.69
CA ALA A 231 -4.59 -10.75 -9.02
C ALA A 231 -4.84 -11.76 -7.89
N ALA A 232 -5.43 -12.91 -8.24
CA ALA A 232 -5.71 -13.98 -7.27
C ALA A 232 -4.44 -14.56 -6.62
N ILE A 233 -3.30 -14.53 -7.32
CA ILE A 233 -2.02 -15.01 -6.75
C ILE A 233 -1.62 -14.21 -5.51
N ASN A 234 -1.86 -12.89 -5.48
CA ASN A 234 -1.60 -12.08 -4.29
C ASN A 234 -2.58 -12.41 -3.16
N ALA A 235 -3.84 -12.75 -3.49
CA ALA A 235 -4.84 -13.18 -2.51
C ALA A 235 -4.51 -14.53 -1.86
N VAL A 236 -3.91 -15.44 -2.63
CA VAL A 236 -3.63 -16.82 -2.20
C VAL A 236 -2.24 -16.95 -1.58
N GLU A 237 -1.22 -16.37 -2.20
CA GLU A 237 0.18 -16.55 -1.82
C GLU A 237 0.73 -15.38 -0.99
N GLY A 238 0.02 -14.25 -0.95
CA GLY A 238 0.49 -13.00 -0.36
C GLY A 238 1.48 -12.24 -1.24
N ARG A 239 1.71 -10.97 -0.86
CA ARG A 239 2.71 -10.05 -1.41
C ARG A 239 2.89 -8.85 -0.48
N GLY A 240 4.12 -8.43 -0.22
CA GLY A 240 4.36 -7.48 0.88
C GLY A 240 4.04 -8.16 2.21
N ARG A 241 3.17 -7.57 3.03
CA ARG A 241 2.78 -8.11 4.33
C ARG A 241 1.40 -8.72 4.29
N THR A 242 1.30 -10.01 4.62
CA THR A 242 0.02 -10.62 5.01
C THR A 242 -0.18 -10.33 6.49
N VAL A 243 -1.19 -9.55 6.83
CA VAL A 243 -1.44 -9.10 8.21
C VAL A 243 -2.90 -9.34 8.60
N ALA A 244 -3.10 -9.84 9.82
CA ALA A 244 -4.42 -10.03 10.40
C ALA A 244 -4.58 -9.18 11.66
N ALA A 245 -5.77 -8.65 11.88
CA ALA A 245 -6.16 -8.02 13.13
C ALA A 245 -7.53 -8.52 13.58
N ASP A 246 -7.72 -8.72 14.88
CA ASP A 246 -8.99 -9.13 15.45
C ASP A 246 -9.31 -8.47 16.80
N VAL A 247 -10.59 -8.59 17.18
CA VAL A 247 -11.12 -8.08 18.44
C VAL A 247 -12.34 -8.89 18.87
N LEU A 248 -12.55 -8.99 20.18
CA LEU A 248 -13.79 -9.48 20.78
C LEU A 248 -14.49 -8.35 21.52
N ILE A 249 -15.67 -7.94 21.06
CA ILE A 249 -16.42 -6.80 21.61
C ILE A 249 -17.63 -7.32 22.40
N PRO A 250 -17.77 -7.00 23.70
CA PRO A 250 -18.93 -7.40 24.49
C PRO A 250 -20.25 -6.93 23.87
N HIS A 251 -21.31 -7.74 23.98
CA HIS A 251 -22.64 -7.44 23.40
C HIS A 251 -23.15 -6.05 23.78
N GLU A 252 -23.03 -5.68 25.07
CA GLU A 252 -23.46 -4.37 25.58
C GLU A 252 -22.76 -3.20 24.87
N GLN A 253 -21.48 -3.36 24.50
CA GLN A 253 -20.73 -2.31 23.82
C GLN A 253 -21.16 -2.18 22.36
N VAL A 254 -21.50 -3.30 21.70
CA VAL A 254 -22.07 -3.27 20.35
C VAL A 254 -23.41 -2.53 20.36
N GLU A 255 -24.30 -2.82 21.30
CA GLU A 255 -25.58 -2.11 21.42
C GLU A 255 -25.40 -0.62 21.72
N GLU A 256 -24.58 -0.27 22.72
CA GLU A 256 -24.39 1.12 23.16
C GLU A 256 -23.67 1.99 22.11
N ARG A 257 -22.67 1.45 21.42
CA ARG A 257 -21.74 2.23 20.58
C ARG A 257 -22.04 2.12 19.10
N LEU A 258 -22.47 0.95 18.67
CA LEU A 258 -22.72 0.65 17.26
C LEU A 258 -24.22 0.69 16.93
N GLY A 259 -25.11 0.73 17.93
CA GLY A 259 -26.54 0.92 17.76
C GLY A 259 -27.23 -0.24 17.03
N THR A 260 -26.69 -1.45 17.18
CA THR A 260 -27.14 -2.68 16.53
C THR A 260 -26.79 -3.88 17.42
N THR A 261 -27.11 -5.11 16.99
CA THR A 261 -26.76 -6.34 17.73
C THR A 261 -25.60 -7.09 17.07
N THR A 262 -24.98 -7.99 17.81
CA THR A 262 -23.87 -8.82 17.32
C THR A 262 -24.31 -9.74 16.19
N GLU A 263 -25.51 -10.32 16.28
CA GLU A 263 -26.09 -11.18 15.25
C GLU A 263 -26.38 -10.41 13.97
N ALA A 264 -26.85 -9.17 14.08
CA ALA A 264 -27.15 -8.33 12.92
C ALA A 264 -25.88 -7.97 12.14
N ILE A 265 -24.78 -7.68 12.84
CA ILE A 265 -23.48 -7.43 12.20
C ILE A 265 -22.94 -8.71 11.55
N ALA A 266 -23.00 -9.86 12.25
CA ALA A 266 -22.56 -11.15 11.70
C ALA A 266 -23.37 -11.56 10.46
N GLU A 267 -24.68 -11.35 10.47
CA GLU A 267 -25.56 -11.58 9.32
C GLU A 267 -25.22 -10.64 8.15
N ALA A 268 -24.99 -9.35 8.43
CA ALA A 268 -24.59 -8.39 7.42
C ALA A 268 -23.25 -8.78 6.77
N ASN A 269 -22.25 -9.16 7.56
CA ASN A 269 -20.96 -9.64 7.05
C ASN A 269 -21.15 -10.87 6.14
N THR A 270 -21.89 -11.87 6.62
CA THR A 270 -22.12 -13.11 5.86
C THR A 270 -22.80 -12.83 4.52
N ARG A 271 -23.87 -12.03 4.53
CA ARG A 271 -24.66 -11.80 3.31
C ARG A 271 -23.99 -10.82 2.34
N LYS A 272 -23.35 -9.76 2.84
CA LYS A 272 -22.68 -8.74 2.02
C LYS A 272 -21.26 -9.16 1.64
N ASN A 273 -20.38 -9.26 2.62
CA ASN A 273 -18.95 -9.42 2.41
C ASN A 273 -18.60 -10.82 1.91
N LEU A 274 -19.38 -11.85 2.28
CA LEU A 274 -19.13 -13.22 1.80
C LEU A 274 -19.99 -13.58 0.60
N VAL A 275 -21.31 -13.75 0.78
CA VAL A 275 -22.20 -14.22 -0.30
C VAL A 275 -22.27 -13.22 -1.45
N GLY A 276 -22.34 -11.92 -1.16
CA GLY A 276 -22.34 -10.86 -2.16
C GLY A 276 -21.05 -10.83 -2.99
N SER A 277 -19.89 -10.78 -2.33
CA SER A 277 -18.58 -10.81 -3.00
C SER A 277 -18.36 -12.09 -3.80
N ALA A 278 -18.74 -13.25 -3.26
CA ALA A 278 -18.68 -14.53 -3.99
C ALA A 278 -19.52 -14.49 -5.27
N LYS A 279 -20.74 -13.93 -5.20
CA LYS A 279 -21.60 -13.77 -6.37
C LYS A 279 -21.00 -12.81 -7.41
N ALA A 280 -20.27 -11.80 -6.96
CA ALA A 280 -19.62 -10.81 -7.82
C ALA A 280 -18.29 -11.32 -8.43
N GLY A 281 -17.74 -12.44 -7.96
CA GLY A 281 -16.39 -12.87 -8.32
C GLY A 281 -15.32 -11.88 -7.84
N ALA A 282 -15.59 -11.19 -6.73
CA ALA A 282 -14.66 -10.24 -6.15
C ALA A 282 -13.46 -10.96 -5.52
N LEU A 283 -12.30 -10.29 -5.52
CA LEU A 283 -11.12 -10.74 -4.77
C LEU A 283 -11.15 -10.27 -3.31
N GLY A 284 -11.80 -9.14 -3.03
CA GLY A 284 -12.02 -8.61 -1.68
C GLY A 284 -13.36 -9.04 -1.06
N PHE A 285 -13.30 -9.63 0.13
CA PHE A 285 -14.43 -10.08 0.93
C PHE A 285 -14.58 -9.20 2.18
N ASN A 286 -14.68 -7.89 1.95
CA ASN A 286 -14.73 -6.83 2.97
C ASN A 286 -15.74 -5.74 2.58
N ALA A 287 -16.00 -4.79 3.48
CA ALA A 287 -16.94 -3.71 3.23
C ALA A 287 -16.27 -2.51 2.56
N HIS A 288 -15.18 -1.99 3.13
CA HIS A 288 -14.45 -0.80 2.65
C HIS A 288 -12.99 -0.73 3.12
N ALA A 289 -12.29 -1.87 3.21
CA ALA A 289 -10.87 -1.89 3.61
C ALA A 289 -10.01 -0.91 2.77
N ALA A 290 -10.33 -0.78 1.47
CA ALA A 290 -9.67 0.15 0.56
C ALA A 290 -9.72 1.61 1.00
N ASN A 291 -10.82 2.06 1.61
CA ASN A 291 -10.94 3.45 2.07
C ASN A 291 -9.91 3.76 3.16
N VAL A 292 -9.76 2.86 4.13
CA VAL A 292 -8.81 3.04 5.23
C VAL A 292 -7.38 2.89 4.74
N VAL A 293 -7.09 1.86 3.95
CA VAL A 293 -5.75 1.60 3.40
C VAL A 293 -5.30 2.78 2.52
N ALA A 294 -6.13 3.26 1.59
CA ALA A 294 -5.80 4.41 0.75
C ALA A 294 -5.51 5.67 1.57
N ALA A 295 -6.35 5.96 2.57
CA ALA A 295 -6.19 7.16 3.36
C ALA A 295 -4.94 7.11 4.25
N ALA A 296 -4.61 5.94 4.80
CA ALA A 296 -3.34 5.73 5.51
C ALA A 296 -2.14 5.83 4.56
N PHE A 297 -2.24 5.27 3.35
CA PHE A 297 -1.17 5.30 2.34
C PHE A 297 -0.80 6.73 1.96
N LEU A 298 -1.80 7.55 1.63
CA LEU A 298 -1.62 8.96 1.28
C LEU A 298 -1.03 9.76 2.44
N ALA A 299 -1.44 9.46 3.67
CA ALA A 299 -0.96 10.14 4.87
C ALA A 299 0.47 9.76 5.28
N THR A 300 0.96 8.60 4.85
CA THR A 300 2.26 8.05 5.30
C THR A 300 3.24 7.79 4.16
N GLY A 301 2.95 8.30 2.95
CA GLY A 301 3.89 8.29 1.82
C GLY A 301 4.08 6.94 1.15
N GLN A 302 3.08 6.07 1.26
CA GLN A 302 3.04 4.79 0.56
C GLN A 302 2.64 5.01 -0.91
N ASP A 303 2.84 3.99 -1.74
CA ASP A 303 2.39 4.03 -3.13
C ASP A 303 0.87 3.84 -3.20
N ALA A 304 0.14 4.93 -3.44
CA ALA A 304 -1.32 4.92 -3.49
C ALA A 304 -1.89 3.97 -4.54
N ALA A 305 -1.16 3.66 -5.62
CA ALA A 305 -1.62 2.73 -6.65
C ALA A 305 -1.62 1.27 -6.16
N GLN A 306 -0.84 0.96 -5.13
CA GLN A 306 -0.81 -0.38 -4.53
C GLN A 306 -2.05 -0.67 -3.68
N VAL A 307 -2.95 0.30 -3.45
CA VAL A 307 -4.26 0.03 -2.83
C VAL A 307 -5.06 -1.08 -3.56
N VAL A 308 -4.83 -1.25 -4.86
CA VAL A 308 -5.43 -2.31 -5.68
C VAL A 308 -5.21 -3.71 -5.07
N GLU A 309 -4.04 -3.93 -4.47
CA GLU A 309 -3.62 -5.19 -3.86
C GLU A 309 -3.63 -5.07 -2.33
N GLY A 310 -3.15 -3.94 -1.81
CA GLY A 310 -3.07 -3.60 -0.39
C GLY A 310 -4.40 -3.65 0.35
N ALA A 311 -5.51 -3.43 -0.37
CA ALA A 311 -6.86 -3.52 0.18
C ALA A 311 -7.53 -4.89 0.02
N ASN A 312 -6.81 -5.89 -0.50
CA ASN A 312 -7.32 -7.24 -0.67
C ASN A 312 -7.49 -7.90 0.70
N ALA A 313 -8.71 -7.78 1.25
CA ALA A 313 -9.03 -8.20 2.60
C ALA A 313 -10.20 -9.18 2.66
N ILE A 314 -10.16 -10.07 3.64
CA ILE A 314 -11.30 -10.88 4.08
C ILE A 314 -11.68 -10.45 5.49
N THR A 315 -12.95 -10.07 5.68
CA THR A 315 -13.52 -9.73 6.98
C THR A 315 -14.36 -10.90 7.50
N THR A 316 -14.04 -11.41 8.68
CA THR A 316 -14.81 -12.47 9.34
C THR A 316 -15.46 -11.93 10.62
N VAL A 317 -16.71 -12.33 10.85
CA VAL A 317 -17.50 -11.83 11.99
C VAL A 317 -18.38 -12.96 12.50
N ASP A 318 -18.30 -13.22 13.81
CA ASP A 318 -19.11 -14.21 14.51
C ASP A 318 -19.76 -13.58 15.74
N ALA A 319 -21.06 -13.79 15.91
CA ALA A 319 -21.72 -13.58 17.19
C ALA A 319 -21.42 -14.79 18.09
N ARG A 320 -20.52 -14.59 19.07
CA ARG A 320 -20.11 -15.59 20.05
C ARG A 320 -20.88 -15.42 21.36
N GLU A 321 -20.75 -16.39 22.25
CA GLU A 321 -21.38 -16.34 23.59
C GLU A 321 -21.02 -15.05 24.34
N ASP A 322 -19.74 -14.70 24.34
CA ASP A 322 -19.21 -13.56 25.12
C ASP A 322 -19.23 -12.21 24.37
N GLY A 323 -19.61 -12.18 23.09
CA GLY A 323 -19.65 -10.94 22.31
C GLY A 323 -19.51 -11.14 20.80
N LEU A 324 -19.23 -10.04 20.10
CA LEU A 324 -18.92 -10.03 18.68
C LEU A 324 -17.42 -10.27 18.47
N TYR A 325 -17.06 -11.39 17.88
CA TYR A 325 -15.73 -11.54 17.30
C TYR A 325 -15.73 -10.93 15.91
N ALA A 326 -14.73 -10.11 15.61
CA ALA A 326 -14.50 -9.58 14.28
C ALA A 326 -13.01 -9.60 13.96
N SER A 327 -12.68 -9.94 12.72
CA SER A 327 -11.31 -9.87 12.21
C SER A 327 -11.26 -9.38 10.78
N VAL A 328 -10.12 -8.81 10.42
CA VAL A 328 -9.75 -8.51 9.03
C VAL A 328 -8.41 -9.16 8.75
N THR A 329 -8.26 -9.76 7.57
CA THR A 329 -6.97 -10.26 7.08
C THR A 329 -6.69 -9.63 5.73
N LEU A 330 -5.63 -8.81 5.66
CA LEU A 330 -5.12 -8.22 4.43
C LEU A 330 -4.07 -9.17 3.86
N ALA A 331 -4.32 -9.72 2.68
CA ALA A 331 -3.47 -10.77 2.10
C ALA A 331 -2.14 -10.20 1.59
N SER A 332 -2.16 -8.97 1.10
CA SER A 332 -1.06 -8.39 0.34
C SER A 332 -0.89 -6.91 0.60
N LEU A 333 -0.59 -6.51 1.84
CA LEU A 333 -0.39 -5.10 2.20
C LEU A 333 1.05 -4.66 1.89
N GLU A 334 1.26 -3.93 0.81
CA GLU A 334 2.55 -3.36 0.46
C GLU A 334 2.80 -2.02 1.16
N VAL A 335 3.61 -2.04 2.22
CA VAL A 335 4.00 -0.84 2.97
C VAL A 335 5.50 -0.80 3.23
N GLY A 336 6.02 0.40 3.45
CA GLY A 336 7.38 0.66 3.92
C GLY A 336 7.46 1.98 4.69
N THR A 337 8.48 2.09 5.54
CA THR A 337 8.75 3.29 6.35
C THR A 337 10.03 4.01 5.92
N VAL A 338 10.70 3.50 4.89
CA VAL A 338 11.82 4.12 4.19
C VAL A 338 11.64 4.08 2.67
N GLY A 339 12.12 5.14 2.01
CA GLY A 339 12.12 5.26 0.55
C GLY A 339 10.79 5.69 -0.05
N GLY A 340 10.80 6.03 -1.34
CA GLY A 340 9.60 6.49 -2.04
C GLY A 340 9.07 7.80 -1.44
N GLY A 341 7.76 7.86 -1.17
CA GLY A 341 7.10 9.05 -0.64
C GLY A 341 7.28 9.25 0.88
N THR A 342 7.89 8.30 1.60
CA THR A 342 7.99 8.36 3.07
C THR A 342 8.90 9.47 3.57
N SER A 343 9.77 10.01 2.72
CA SER A 343 10.68 11.11 3.04
C SER A 343 10.10 12.49 2.75
N LEU A 344 8.95 12.58 2.07
CA LEU A 344 8.29 13.86 1.86
C LEU A 344 7.83 14.43 3.22
N PRO A 345 7.99 15.75 3.48
CA PRO A 345 7.85 16.28 4.84
C PRO A 345 6.52 15.95 5.53
N THR A 346 5.38 16.10 4.84
CA THR A 346 4.07 15.80 5.41
C THR A 346 3.89 14.31 5.72
N GLN A 347 4.38 13.44 4.85
CA GLN A 347 4.29 11.99 5.00
C GLN A 347 5.22 11.47 6.09
N ALA A 348 6.41 12.05 6.22
CA ALA A 348 7.36 11.77 7.29
C ALA A 348 6.75 12.11 8.65
N GLU A 349 6.13 13.29 8.79
CA GLU A 349 5.39 13.65 10.01
C GLU A 349 4.25 12.66 10.32
N GLY A 350 3.55 12.15 9.30
CA GLY A 350 2.54 11.12 9.46
C GLY A 350 3.10 9.82 10.05
N LEU A 351 4.30 9.40 9.62
CA LEU A 351 5.01 8.26 10.19
C LEU A 351 5.56 8.54 11.59
N ASP A 352 6.00 9.78 11.88
CA ASP A 352 6.45 10.21 13.21
C ASP A 352 5.31 10.19 14.23
N VAL A 353 4.08 10.57 13.84
CA VAL A 353 2.89 10.46 14.69
C VAL A 353 2.62 9.02 15.11
N LEU A 354 2.92 8.06 14.23
CA LEU A 354 2.84 6.63 14.53
C LEU A 354 4.05 6.10 15.31
N GLY A 355 5.18 6.80 15.26
CA GLY A 355 6.45 6.41 15.86
C GLY A 355 7.28 5.44 15.00
N TYR A 356 6.99 5.34 13.69
CA TYR A 356 7.59 4.34 12.79
C TYR A 356 8.33 4.94 11.60
N ALA A 357 8.67 6.23 11.62
CA ALA A 357 9.49 6.83 10.56
C ALA A 357 10.89 6.22 10.53
N GLY A 358 11.40 5.90 9.33
CA GLY A 358 12.74 5.35 9.17
C GLY A 358 12.81 3.82 9.36
N GLY A 359 14.04 3.31 9.41
CA GLY A 359 14.31 1.88 9.61
C GLY A 359 14.10 1.45 11.07
N GLY A 360 13.55 0.26 11.26
CA GLY A 360 13.29 -0.33 12.57
C GLY A 360 14.53 -1.01 13.17
N ASP A 361 14.48 -1.25 14.48
CA ASP A 361 15.43 -2.09 15.20
C ASP A 361 14.66 -3.15 16.01
N PRO A 362 14.66 -4.43 15.58
CA PRO A 362 15.40 -4.98 14.44
C PRO A 362 14.85 -4.53 13.08
N ALA A 363 15.67 -4.60 12.04
CA ALA A 363 15.27 -4.21 10.68
C ALA A 363 13.98 -4.94 10.23
N GLY A 364 13.05 -4.19 9.66
CA GLY A 364 11.71 -4.64 9.26
C GLY A 364 10.62 -4.37 10.30
N SER A 365 10.97 -4.11 11.55
CA SER A 365 10.00 -3.95 12.63
C SER A 365 9.10 -2.72 12.47
N ASN A 366 9.59 -1.62 11.89
CA ASN A 366 8.78 -0.42 11.71
C ASN A 366 7.72 -0.63 10.64
N ALA A 367 8.08 -1.26 9.52
CA ALA A 367 7.12 -1.54 8.46
C ALA A 367 6.11 -2.64 8.86
N ASP A 368 6.51 -3.61 9.69
CA ASP A 368 5.60 -4.58 10.29
C ASP A 368 4.62 -3.90 11.27
N ALA A 369 5.11 -2.99 12.11
CA ALA A 369 4.29 -2.23 13.03
C ALA A 369 3.28 -1.32 12.28
N LEU A 370 3.72 -0.66 11.21
CA LEU A 370 2.85 0.12 10.34
C LEU A 370 1.73 -0.76 9.74
N ALA A 371 2.05 -1.96 9.26
CA ALA A 371 1.07 -2.90 8.73
C ALA A 371 0.05 -3.34 9.78
N GLU A 372 0.48 -3.61 11.02
CA GLU A 372 -0.39 -3.97 12.14
C GLU A 372 -1.35 -2.83 12.52
N VAL A 373 -0.88 -1.60 12.60
CA VAL A 373 -1.73 -0.44 12.90
C VAL A 373 -2.72 -0.16 11.76
N ILE A 374 -2.30 -0.27 10.49
CA ILE A 374 -3.21 -0.13 9.34
C ILE A 374 -4.28 -1.23 9.35
N ALA A 375 -3.92 -2.48 9.65
CA ALA A 375 -4.87 -3.58 9.74
C ALA A 375 -5.90 -3.37 10.87
N ALA A 376 -5.46 -2.93 12.05
CA ALA A 376 -6.35 -2.59 13.15
C ALA A 376 -7.26 -1.39 12.82
N GLY A 377 -6.74 -0.38 12.10
CA GLY A 377 -7.54 0.71 11.56
C GLY A 377 -8.58 0.25 10.53
N ALA A 378 -8.22 -0.68 9.64
CA ALA A 378 -9.14 -1.27 8.68
C ALA A 378 -10.25 -2.06 9.39
N LEU A 379 -9.91 -2.85 10.42
CA LEU A 379 -10.88 -3.54 11.27
C LEU A 379 -11.87 -2.56 11.93
N ALA A 380 -11.38 -1.45 12.47
CA ALA A 380 -12.22 -0.39 13.02
C ALA A 380 -13.19 0.17 11.97
N GLY A 381 -12.69 0.44 10.77
CA GLY A 381 -13.51 0.84 9.63
C GLY A 381 -14.61 -0.19 9.34
N GLU A 382 -14.23 -1.46 9.16
CA GLU A 382 -15.15 -2.56 8.84
C GLU A 382 -16.27 -2.67 9.87
N LEU A 383 -15.92 -2.68 11.16
CA LEU A 383 -16.87 -2.74 12.27
C LEU A 383 -17.88 -1.60 12.21
N SER A 384 -17.40 -0.37 12.06
CA SER A 384 -18.26 0.81 12.03
C SER A 384 -19.21 0.79 10.82
N LEU A 385 -18.73 0.40 9.64
CA LEU A 385 -19.56 0.38 8.44
C LEU A 385 -20.57 -0.77 8.47
N LEU A 386 -20.17 -1.98 8.86
CA LEU A 386 -21.10 -3.12 9.00
C LEU A 386 -22.17 -2.84 10.06
N ALA A 387 -21.81 -2.17 11.16
CA ALA A 387 -22.78 -1.69 12.13
C ALA A 387 -23.78 -0.69 11.53
N ALA A 388 -23.28 0.32 10.79
CA ALA A 388 -24.15 1.28 10.13
C ALA A 388 -25.13 0.61 9.15
N LEU A 389 -24.66 -0.37 8.38
CA LEU A 389 -25.44 -1.13 7.40
C LEU A 389 -26.45 -2.09 8.02
N SER A 390 -26.13 -2.66 9.18
CA SER A 390 -27.04 -3.55 9.93
C SER A 390 -28.03 -2.77 10.80
N SER A 391 -27.70 -1.53 11.17
CA SER A 391 -28.64 -0.60 11.80
C SER A 391 -29.64 -0.06 10.77
N ARG A 392 -30.90 0.18 11.16
CA ARG A 392 -31.93 0.75 10.26
C ARG A 392 -31.71 2.25 9.94
N HIS A 393 -30.49 2.78 10.08
CA HIS A 393 -30.17 4.21 10.09
C HIS A 393 -29.18 4.65 8.99
N LEU A 394 -28.84 3.80 8.02
CA LEU A 394 -27.79 4.12 7.03
C LEU A 394 -28.07 5.41 6.23
N SER A 395 -29.33 5.70 5.88
CA SER A 395 -29.67 6.86 5.06
C SER A 395 -29.48 8.21 5.77
N SER A 396 -29.57 8.28 7.11
CA SER A 396 -29.45 9.55 7.84
C SER A 396 -28.00 9.99 8.07
N ALA A 397 -27.06 9.07 8.26
CA ALA A 397 -25.67 9.42 8.58
C ALA A 397 -24.90 10.04 7.39
N HIS A 398 -25.20 9.61 6.15
CA HIS A 398 -24.60 10.21 4.96
C HIS A 398 -25.20 11.59 4.61
N GLU A 399 -26.45 11.85 4.97
CA GLU A 399 -27.09 13.15 4.69
C GLU A 399 -26.53 14.30 5.55
N ASP A 400 -26.10 14.01 6.79
CA ASP A 400 -25.65 15.03 7.74
C ASP A 400 -24.16 15.41 7.61
N LEU A 401 -23.32 14.50 7.08
CA LEU A 401 -21.85 14.67 7.04
C LEU A 401 -21.24 14.68 5.63
N GLY A 402 -22.01 14.29 4.61
CA GLY A 402 -21.51 14.07 3.24
C GLY A 402 -22.02 15.08 2.21
N ARG A 403 -22.42 16.29 2.62
CA ARG A 403 -22.85 17.36 1.72
C ARG A 403 -21.85 18.48 1.61
#